data_AF-A0A2V4M4G3-F1
#
_entry.id   AF-A0A2V4M4G3-F1
#
_cell.length_a   1.000
_cell.length_b   1.000
_cell.length_c   1.000
_cell.angle_alpha   90.00
_cell.angle_beta   90.00
_cell.angle_gamma   90.00
#
_symmetry.space_group_name_H-M   'P 1'
#
loop_
_entity.id
_entity.type
_entity.pdbx_description
1 polymer ?
#
loop_
_entity_poly.entity_id
_entity_poly.type
_entity_poly.pdbx_seq_one_letter_code
_entity_poly.pdbx_strand_id
1 'polypeptide(L)'
;MEGSPGSLKKKAGHSSRLAFPVQPARCGAWHWLGGFCNIHGPLRSPWSCQVLQNIRVVLVNTSHPGNIGGAARAMKNMGLSRLVLVDPEDFPSSEAVARASGATDILDNAVVVETLEEALAGCSVALGTSARDRRIPWPLLDPRECATTSLQHVEMGGEVALVFGREYAGLTNEELQRCQFHVHIPSNPEFSSLNLAAAVQVLAYEVRMAWLAAQGQPTKMNKLETTAMLNTQPVTTDELELFYGHLESTLVEIGFLDPANPRHLMSRLRRLYGRAGISKLEMNILRGVLTETQKAVRGESHKRSKDDV
;
A
#
# COMPACT_ATOMS: atom_id res chain seq x y z
N MET A 1 7.72 -21.67 67.91
CA MET A 1 9.15 -21.85 68.30
C MET A 1 9.94 -21.55 67.04
N GLU A 2 10.17 -20.27 66.79
CA GLU A 2 11.39 -19.52 67.17
C GLU A 2 12.48 -19.67 66.11
N GLY A 3 12.90 -18.53 65.55
CA GLY A 3 13.93 -18.44 64.52
C GLY A 3 13.84 -17.17 63.69
N SER A 4 14.01 -16.01 64.34
CA SER A 4 14.27 -14.70 63.72
C SER A 4 15.78 -14.38 63.88
N PRO A 5 16.31 -13.22 63.42
CA PRO A 5 16.71 -12.89 62.05
C PRO A 5 18.23 -12.59 61.94
N GLY A 6 18.78 -12.57 60.72
CA GLY A 6 20.17 -12.20 60.46
C GLY A 6 20.30 -11.16 59.35
N SER A 7 20.78 -9.98 59.70
CA SER A 7 20.82 -8.75 58.90
C SER A 7 22.22 -8.41 58.38
N LEU A 8 22.26 -7.69 57.25
CA LEU A 8 23.31 -6.78 56.75
C LEU A 8 24.66 -7.36 56.27
N LYS A 9 24.96 -7.09 54.98
CA LYS A 9 25.94 -6.05 54.59
C LYS A 9 25.87 -5.69 53.11
N LYS A 10 25.65 -4.39 52.85
CA LYS A 10 25.91 -3.70 51.58
C LYS A 10 27.38 -3.83 51.20
N LYS A 11 27.68 -4.10 49.93
CA LYS A 11 28.85 -3.55 49.22
C LYS A 11 28.43 -3.10 47.83
N ALA A 12 28.68 -1.82 47.56
CA ALA A 12 28.57 -1.19 46.27
C ALA A 12 29.65 -1.75 45.33
N GLY A 13 29.24 -2.16 44.13
CA GLY A 13 30.12 -2.48 43.01
C GLY A 13 29.80 -1.51 41.86
N HIS A 14 30.78 -0.68 41.54
CA HIS A 14 30.76 0.30 40.47
C HIS A 14 30.78 -0.36 39.08
N SER A 15 30.09 0.30 38.13
CA SER A 15 30.48 0.52 36.74
C SER A 15 30.66 -0.68 35.79
N SER A 16 29.71 -0.83 34.87
CA SER A 16 29.98 -0.61 33.43
C SER A 16 28.66 -0.66 32.64
N ARG A 17 28.13 0.52 32.31
CA ARG A 17 27.07 0.65 31.30
C ARG A 17 27.72 0.46 29.94
N LEU A 18 27.44 -0.65 29.26
CA LEU A 18 27.71 -0.78 27.84
C LEU A 18 26.63 0.02 27.09
N ALA A 19 26.94 1.28 26.83
CA ALA A 19 26.22 2.11 25.88
C ALA A 19 26.65 1.67 24.47
N PHE A 20 25.71 1.14 23.70
CA PHE A 20 25.90 0.96 22.26
C PHE A 20 25.91 2.33 21.58
N PRO A 21 26.93 2.67 20.76
CA PRO A 21 26.91 3.90 20.00
C PRO A 21 25.90 3.79 18.85
N VAL A 22 24.87 4.62 18.90
CA VAL A 22 24.02 4.96 17.76
C VAL A 22 24.89 5.75 16.78
N GLN A 23 25.33 5.09 15.70
CA GLN A 23 25.98 5.80 14.59
C GLN A 23 24.90 6.44 13.71
N PRO A 24 24.97 7.74 13.44
CA PRO A 24 24.15 8.36 12.41
C PRO A 24 24.63 7.88 11.03
N ALA A 25 23.68 7.43 10.20
CA ALA A 25 23.90 7.15 8.80
C ALA A 25 24.55 8.37 8.14
N ARG A 26 25.77 8.18 7.64
CA ARG A 26 26.48 9.19 6.85
C ARG A 26 25.72 9.39 5.54
N CYS A 27 24.98 10.49 5.44
CA CYS A 27 24.62 11.10 4.16
C CYS A 27 25.92 11.41 3.42
N GLY A 28 26.16 10.72 2.31
CA GLY A 28 27.26 11.01 1.40
C GLY A 28 27.08 12.40 0.79
N ALA A 29 27.86 13.36 1.28
CA ALA A 29 28.04 14.65 0.64
C ALA A 29 28.83 14.44 -0.66
N TRP A 30 28.15 14.56 -1.80
CA TRP A 30 28.82 14.66 -3.09
C TRP A 30 29.35 16.07 -3.26
N HIS A 31 30.66 16.23 -3.06
CA HIS A 31 31.38 17.41 -3.52
C HIS A 31 31.33 17.49 -5.04
N TRP A 32 30.74 18.57 -5.57
CA TRP A 32 30.87 18.96 -6.96
C TRP A 32 32.31 19.38 -7.24
N LEU A 33 33.08 18.49 -7.87
CA LEU A 33 34.25 18.87 -8.66
C LEU A 33 34.01 18.37 -10.08
N GLY A 34 33.98 19.33 -11.01
CA GLY A 34 33.64 19.12 -12.40
C GLY A 34 34.53 18.07 -13.07
N GLY A 35 33.87 17.20 -13.84
CA GLY A 35 34.51 16.23 -14.70
C GLY A 35 33.44 15.52 -15.51
N PHE A 36 33.24 15.96 -16.75
CA PHE A 36 32.44 15.25 -17.74
C PHE A 36 33.01 13.83 -17.90
N CYS A 37 32.26 12.82 -17.47
CA CYS A 37 32.47 11.44 -17.92
C CYS A 37 31.19 10.97 -18.62
N ASN A 38 31.33 10.87 -19.92
CA ASN A 38 30.28 10.56 -20.87
C ASN A 38 30.15 9.04 -20.97
N ILE A 39 29.18 8.44 -20.28
CA ILE A 39 28.83 7.02 -20.44
C ILE A 39 27.37 6.94 -20.89
N HIS A 40 27.17 7.00 -22.21
CA HIS A 40 25.89 6.73 -22.85
C HIS A 40 25.68 5.21 -22.92
N GLY A 41 25.12 4.63 -21.87
CA GLY A 41 24.39 3.37 -21.93
C GLY A 41 22.93 3.64 -21.56
N PRO A 42 21.92 2.98 -22.17
CA PRO A 42 20.54 3.21 -21.79
C PRO A 42 20.39 2.77 -20.32
N LEU A 43 20.01 3.72 -19.45
CA LEU A 43 19.50 3.42 -18.11
C LEU A 43 18.30 2.49 -18.31
N ARG A 44 18.53 1.18 -18.24
CA ARG A 44 17.44 0.22 -18.05
C ARG A 44 16.82 0.61 -16.72
N SER A 45 15.58 1.11 -16.77
CA SER A 45 14.72 1.09 -15.60
C SER A 45 14.82 -0.33 -15.01
N PRO A 46 15.23 -0.50 -13.74
CA PRO A 46 15.36 -1.84 -13.13
C PRO A 46 14.03 -2.60 -13.04
N TRP A 47 12.94 -1.97 -13.46
CA TRP A 47 11.60 -2.35 -13.10
C TRP A 47 10.71 -2.47 -14.33
N SER A 48 10.99 -3.50 -15.12
CA SER A 48 9.97 -4.06 -15.99
C SER A 48 8.99 -4.90 -15.15
N CYS A 49 7.81 -5.18 -15.69
CA CYS A 49 6.81 -6.11 -15.12
C CYS A 49 7.38 -7.54 -14.82
N GLN A 50 8.64 -7.81 -15.18
CA GLN A 50 9.32 -9.11 -14.97
C GLN A 50 9.58 -9.44 -13.51
N VAL A 51 9.62 -8.47 -12.59
CA VAL A 51 9.89 -8.74 -11.16
C VAL A 51 8.86 -9.70 -10.57
N LEU A 52 7.57 -9.50 -10.88
CA LEU A 52 6.50 -10.38 -10.38
C LEU A 52 6.54 -11.78 -10.99
N GLN A 53 7.23 -11.98 -12.12
CA GLN A 53 7.40 -13.29 -12.75
C GLN A 53 8.42 -14.18 -12.02
N ASN A 54 9.21 -13.62 -11.09
CA ASN A 54 10.14 -14.40 -10.28
C ASN A 54 9.49 -14.89 -8.97
N ILE A 55 8.22 -14.57 -8.74
CA ILE A 55 7.44 -15.06 -7.61
C ILE A 55 6.48 -16.13 -8.12
N ARG A 56 6.66 -17.35 -7.63
CA ARG A 56 5.74 -18.46 -7.89
C ARG A 56 4.84 -18.71 -6.68
N VAL A 57 3.57 -18.99 -6.95
CA VAL A 57 2.62 -19.48 -5.96
C VAL A 57 2.61 -21.00 -6.03
N VAL A 58 2.87 -21.64 -4.89
CA VAL A 58 2.93 -23.09 -4.75
C VAL A 58 1.73 -23.55 -3.92
N LEU A 59 0.83 -24.35 -4.50
CA LEU A 59 -0.30 -24.93 -3.79
C LEU A 59 -0.01 -26.41 -3.53
N VAL A 60 0.06 -26.79 -2.26
CA VAL A 60 0.40 -28.15 -1.84
C VAL A 60 -0.87 -28.94 -1.58
N ASN A 61 -1.04 -30.01 -2.36
CA ASN A 61 -2.05 -31.04 -2.20
C ASN A 61 -3.47 -30.46 -2.03
N THR A 62 -3.84 -29.58 -2.96
CA THR A 62 -5.15 -28.92 -2.94
C THR A 62 -6.25 -29.94 -3.22
N SER A 63 -7.20 -30.07 -2.29
CA SER A 63 -8.29 -31.05 -2.41
C SER A 63 -9.40 -30.56 -3.33
N HIS A 64 -9.76 -29.27 -3.27
CA HIS A 64 -10.85 -28.72 -4.06
C HIS A 64 -10.34 -27.96 -5.30
N PRO A 65 -10.63 -28.42 -6.54
CA PRO A 65 -10.17 -27.76 -7.77
C PRO A 65 -10.66 -26.31 -7.90
N GLY A 66 -11.82 -25.99 -7.33
CA GLY A 66 -12.34 -24.63 -7.29
C GLY A 66 -11.42 -23.63 -6.55
N ASN A 67 -10.62 -24.10 -5.58
CA ASN A 67 -9.62 -23.26 -4.91
C ASN A 67 -8.41 -22.99 -5.80
N ILE A 68 -8.01 -23.95 -6.64
CA ILE A 68 -6.96 -23.75 -7.66
C ILE A 68 -7.40 -22.63 -8.62
N GLY A 69 -8.63 -22.70 -9.12
CA GLY A 69 -9.20 -21.65 -9.97
C GLY A 69 -9.28 -20.30 -9.26
N GLY A 70 -9.75 -20.27 -8.01
CA GLY A 70 -9.80 -19.06 -7.20
C GLY A 70 -8.43 -18.44 -6.96
N ALA A 71 -7.40 -19.26 -6.69
CA ALA A 71 -6.03 -18.84 -6.52
C ALA A 71 -5.45 -18.25 -7.83
N ALA A 72 -5.65 -18.92 -8.96
CA ALA A 72 -5.25 -18.40 -10.27
C ALA A 72 -5.90 -17.03 -10.57
N ARG A 73 -7.19 -16.87 -10.28
CA ARG A 73 -7.87 -15.57 -10.41
C ARG A 73 -7.23 -14.50 -9.52
N ALA A 74 -6.97 -14.84 -8.26
CA ALA A 74 -6.35 -13.93 -7.30
C ALA A 74 -4.94 -13.49 -7.75
N MET A 75 -4.15 -14.44 -8.26
CA MET A 75 -2.83 -14.18 -8.84
C MET A 75 -2.92 -13.22 -10.02
N LYS A 76 -3.80 -13.50 -10.98
CA LYS A 76 -3.95 -12.67 -12.18
C LYS A 76 -4.38 -11.24 -11.85
N ASN A 77 -5.32 -11.08 -10.92
CA ASN A 77 -5.76 -9.77 -10.44
C ASN A 77 -4.60 -8.93 -9.86
N MET A 78 -3.58 -9.59 -9.32
CA MET A 78 -2.43 -8.95 -8.68
C MET A 78 -1.16 -8.95 -9.55
N GLY A 79 -1.23 -9.48 -10.78
CA GLY A 79 -0.11 -9.50 -11.72
C GLY A 79 0.88 -10.65 -11.52
N LEU A 80 0.54 -11.65 -10.69
CA LEU A 80 1.30 -12.91 -10.59
C LEU A 80 0.82 -13.89 -11.66
N SER A 81 1.72 -14.73 -12.17
CA SER A 81 1.43 -15.64 -13.29
C SER A 81 1.99 -17.05 -13.14
N ARG A 82 2.97 -17.29 -12.26
CA ARG A 82 3.58 -18.61 -12.08
C ARG A 82 2.89 -19.40 -10.99
N LEU A 83 2.08 -20.37 -11.39
CA LEU A 83 1.42 -21.31 -10.50
C LEU A 83 2.14 -22.67 -10.55
N VAL A 84 2.45 -23.22 -9.38
CA VAL A 84 2.95 -24.58 -9.24
C VAL A 84 2.01 -25.36 -8.32
N LEU A 85 1.62 -26.55 -8.73
CA LEU A 85 0.75 -27.45 -7.99
C LEU A 85 1.57 -28.67 -7.58
N VAL A 86 1.63 -28.94 -6.27
CA VAL A 86 2.28 -30.14 -5.74
C VAL A 86 1.18 -31.15 -5.45
N ASP A 87 1.17 -32.26 -6.18
CA ASP A 87 0.23 -33.38 -5.99
C ASP A 87 -1.24 -32.95 -5.77
N PRO A 88 -1.85 -32.16 -6.69
CA PRO A 88 -3.25 -31.76 -6.56
C PRO A 88 -4.20 -32.97 -6.71
N GLU A 89 -5.30 -33.02 -5.94
CA GLU A 89 -6.22 -34.17 -6.00
C GLU A 89 -7.02 -34.25 -7.31
N ASP A 90 -7.41 -33.09 -7.86
CA ASP A 90 -8.16 -32.99 -9.12
C ASP A 90 -7.66 -31.82 -9.98
N PHE A 91 -6.73 -32.10 -10.90
CA PHE A 91 -6.25 -31.14 -11.89
C PHE A 91 -5.68 -31.85 -13.14
N PRO A 92 -6.00 -31.40 -14.37
CA PRO A 92 -6.87 -30.28 -14.73
C PRO A 92 -8.35 -30.58 -14.49
N SER A 93 -9.13 -29.56 -14.08
CA SER A 93 -10.54 -29.72 -13.71
C SER A 93 -11.41 -28.59 -14.29
N SER A 94 -12.60 -28.93 -14.79
CA SER A 94 -13.55 -27.94 -15.30
C SER A 94 -14.03 -26.97 -14.21
N GLU A 95 -14.04 -27.41 -12.94
CA GLU A 95 -14.37 -26.55 -11.82
C GLU A 95 -13.30 -25.48 -11.60
N ALA A 96 -12.02 -25.84 -11.69
CA ALA A 96 -10.92 -24.88 -11.62
C ALA A 96 -11.04 -23.82 -12.73
N VAL A 97 -11.32 -24.25 -13.96
CA VAL A 97 -11.53 -23.35 -15.11
C VAL A 97 -12.71 -22.40 -14.87
N ALA A 98 -13.85 -22.92 -14.40
CA ALA A 98 -15.02 -22.10 -14.11
C ALA A 98 -14.73 -21.05 -13.03
N ARG A 99 -13.99 -21.42 -11.97
CA ARG A 99 -13.64 -20.53 -10.86
C ARG A 99 -12.55 -19.52 -11.20
N ALA A 100 -11.68 -19.80 -12.17
CA ALA A 100 -10.63 -18.90 -12.63
C ALA A 100 -11.16 -17.65 -13.34
N SER A 101 -12.37 -17.69 -13.91
CA SER A 101 -13.08 -16.51 -14.45
C SER A 101 -12.18 -15.59 -15.30
N GLY A 102 -11.56 -16.16 -16.35
CA GLY A 102 -10.67 -15.43 -17.27
C GLY A 102 -9.17 -15.49 -16.93
N ALA A 103 -8.78 -16.18 -15.85
CA ALA A 103 -7.39 -16.52 -15.52
C ALA A 103 -6.97 -17.92 -16.00
N THR A 104 -7.52 -18.40 -17.11
CA THR A 104 -7.24 -19.74 -17.64
C THR A 104 -5.80 -19.89 -18.11
N ASP A 105 -5.20 -18.82 -18.61
CA ASP A 105 -3.77 -18.76 -18.95
C ASP A 105 -2.85 -19.16 -17.79
N ILE A 106 -3.18 -18.82 -16.54
CA ILE A 106 -2.39 -19.27 -15.39
C ILE A 106 -2.57 -20.76 -15.14
N LEU A 107 -3.78 -21.31 -15.35
CA LEU A 107 -4.02 -22.74 -15.23
C LEU A 107 -3.34 -23.53 -16.35
N ASP A 108 -3.41 -23.04 -17.59
CA ASP A 108 -2.82 -23.67 -18.77
C ASP A 108 -1.29 -23.73 -18.68
N ASN A 109 -0.67 -22.75 -18.00
CA ASN A 109 0.77 -22.71 -17.74
C ASN A 109 1.17 -23.23 -16.35
N ALA A 110 0.23 -23.79 -15.58
CA ALA A 110 0.53 -24.30 -14.25
C ALA A 110 1.47 -25.52 -14.35
N VAL A 111 2.51 -25.54 -13.54
CA VAL A 111 3.43 -26.69 -13.47
C VAL A 111 2.95 -27.62 -12.36
N VAL A 112 2.73 -28.90 -12.70
CA VAL A 112 2.37 -29.94 -11.74
C VAL A 112 3.61 -30.77 -11.42
N VAL A 113 3.88 -30.98 -10.13
CA VAL A 113 5.01 -31.76 -9.61
C VAL A 113 4.55 -32.69 -8.50
N GLU A 114 5.36 -33.69 -8.15
CA GLU A 114 5.00 -34.69 -7.13
C GLU A 114 5.38 -34.23 -5.73
N THR A 115 6.46 -33.45 -5.60
CA THR A 115 7.03 -33.09 -4.30
C THR A 115 7.19 -31.58 -4.10
N LEU A 116 7.20 -31.14 -2.84
CA LEU A 116 7.46 -29.75 -2.52
C LEU A 116 8.90 -29.36 -2.90
N GLU A 117 9.85 -30.26 -2.78
CA GLU A 117 11.25 -30.06 -3.15
C GLU A 117 11.40 -29.70 -4.64
N GLU A 118 10.66 -30.36 -5.53
CA GLU A 118 10.61 -30.02 -6.95
C GLU A 118 10.00 -28.63 -7.17
N ALA A 119 8.91 -28.30 -6.48
CA ALA A 119 8.30 -26.98 -6.57
C ALA A 119 9.21 -25.84 -6.09
N LEU A 120 10.08 -26.13 -5.11
CA LEU A 120 11.04 -25.19 -4.53
C LEU A 120 12.38 -25.14 -5.28
N ALA A 121 12.61 -26.04 -6.24
CA ALA A 121 13.86 -26.08 -6.99
C ALA A 121 14.13 -24.73 -7.69
N GLY A 122 15.33 -24.19 -7.45
CA GLY A 122 15.76 -22.89 -7.99
C GLY A 122 15.29 -21.66 -7.21
N CYS A 123 14.44 -21.82 -6.19
CA CYS A 123 14.02 -20.70 -5.34
C CYS A 123 15.14 -20.31 -4.36
N SER A 124 15.39 -19.01 -4.26
CA SER A 124 16.31 -18.41 -3.28
C SER A 124 15.68 -18.29 -1.90
N VAL A 125 14.35 -18.25 -1.83
CA VAL A 125 13.58 -18.21 -0.58
C VAL A 125 12.19 -18.82 -0.77
N ALA A 126 11.75 -19.57 0.24
CA ALA A 126 10.42 -20.15 0.35
C ALA A 126 9.74 -19.62 1.62
N LEU A 127 8.53 -19.09 1.45
CA LEU A 127 7.70 -18.51 2.50
C LEU A 127 6.42 -19.34 2.65
N GLY A 128 6.33 -20.12 3.72
CA GLY A 128 5.23 -21.05 3.96
C GLY A 128 4.15 -20.47 4.86
N THR A 129 2.89 -20.54 4.43
CA THR A 129 1.78 -20.02 5.25
C THR A 129 1.43 -20.94 6.43
N SER A 130 1.27 -20.37 7.62
CA SER A 130 0.82 -21.10 8.82
C SER A 130 -0.12 -20.22 9.65
N ALA A 131 -1.21 -20.82 10.15
CA ALA A 131 -2.15 -20.18 11.08
C ALA A 131 -1.85 -20.50 12.56
N ARG A 132 -0.81 -21.31 12.84
CA ARG A 132 -0.51 -21.80 14.20
C ARG A 132 0.89 -21.43 14.62
N ASP A 133 1.01 -21.00 15.86
CA ASP A 133 2.27 -20.89 16.58
C ASP A 133 2.79 -22.31 16.89
N ARG A 134 4.03 -22.61 16.53
CA ARG A 134 4.61 -23.97 16.62
C ARG A 134 5.84 -23.96 17.52
N ARG A 135 6.20 -25.14 18.03
CA ARG A 135 7.16 -25.33 19.14
C ARG A 135 8.59 -24.84 18.88
N ILE A 136 8.99 -24.68 17.62
CA ILE A 136 10.32 -24.19 17.25
C ILE A 136 10.10 -22.81 16.62
N PRO A 137 10.82 -21.77 17.09
CA PRO A 137 10.64 -20.41 16.61
C PRO A 137 11.31 -20.26 15.23
N TRP A 138 10.55 -20.52 14.17
CA TRP A 138 10.90 -20.03 12.84
C TRP A 138 10.66 -18.52 12.77
N PRO A 139 11.44 -17.78 11.95
CA PRO A 139 11.14 -16.39 11.67
C PRO A 139 9.71 -16.26 11.11
N LEU A 140 8.86 -15.58 11.86
CA LEU A 140 7.47 -15.34 11.51
C LEU A 140 7.35 -13.97 10.86
N LEU A 141 6.70 -13.92 9.70
CA LEU A 141 6.42 -12.69 8.97
C LEU A 141 4.91 -12.47 8.90
N ASP A 142 4.50 -11.21 8.99
CA ASP A 142 3.18 -10.81 8.54
C ASP A 142 3.12 -10.71 6.98
N PRO A 143 1.93 -10.53 6.37
CA PRO A 143 1.80 -10.42 4.92
C PRO A 143 2.61 -9.29 4.27
N ARG A 144 2.82 -8.18 4.97
CA ARG A 144 3.55 -7.01 4.45
C ARG A 144 5.06 -7.23 4.51
N GLU A 145 5.54 -7.83 5.59
CA GLU A 145 6.93 -8.26 5.74
C GLU A 145 7.27 -9.37 4.73
N CYS A 146 6.36 -10.32 4.52
CA CYS A 146 6.44 -11.34 3.47
C CYS A 146 6.60 -10.72 2.08
N ALA A 147 5.77 -9.73 1.74
CA ALA A 147 5.84 -9.03 0.47
C ALA A 147 7.17 -8.30 0.27
N THR A 148 7.62 -7.57 1.30
CA THR A 148 8.89 -6.83 1.26
C THR A 148 10.09 -7.78 1.09
N THR A 149 10.10 -8.87 1.85
CA THR A 149 11.14 -9.93 1.77
C THR A 149 11.16 -10.57 0.39
N SER A 150 9.99 -10.86 -0.18
CA SER A 150 9.87 -11.42 -1.53
C SER A 150 10.52 -10.51 -2.57
N LEU A 151 10.23 -9.21 -2.55
CA LEU A 151 10.80 -8.27 -3.51
C LEU A 151 12.31 -8.10 -3.35
N GLN A 152 12.83 -8.06 -2.12
CA GLN A 152 14.27 -8.01 -1.88
C GLN A 152 15.01 -9.20 -2.51
N HIS A 153 14.46 -10.41 -2.38
CA HIS A 153 15.04 -11.59 -3.01
C HIS A 153 14.99 -11.54 -4.54
N VAL A 154 13.88 -11.04 -5.10
CA VAL A 154 13.77 -10.85 -6.55
C VAL A 154 14.75 -9.80 -7.07
N GLU A 155 14.95 -8.70 -6.35
CA GLU A 155 15.91 -7.64 -6.70
C GLU A 155 17.34 -8.16 -6.75
N MET A 156 17.67 -9.15 -5.91
CA MET A 156 18.97 -9.85 -5.96
C MET A 156 19.07 -10.88 -7.11
N GLY A 157 18.04 -10.98 -7.96
CA GLY A 157 17.97 -11.93 -9.08
C GLY A 157 17.53 -13.33 -8.68
N GLY A 158 17.04 -13.51 -7.45
CA GLY A 158 16.53 -14.80 -6.97
C GLY A 158 15.08 -15.06 -7.37
N GLU A 159 14.67 -16.33 -7.33
CA GLU A 159 13.26 -16.72 -7.39
C GLU A 159 12.69 -16.92 -5.98
N VAL A 160 11.38 -16.70 -5.84
CA VAL A 160 10.64 -16.75 -4.57
C VAL A 160 9.47 -17.71 -4.68
N ALA A 161 9.28 -18.57 -3.67
CA ALA A 161 8.09 -19.41 -3.54
C ALA A 161 7.20 -18.93 -2.39
N LEU A 162 5.93 -18.63 -2.70
CA LEU A 162 4.87 -18.47 -1.71
C LEU A 162 4.13 -19.79 -1.59
N VAL A 163 4.29 -20.49 -0.47
CA VAL A 163 3.82 -21.88 -0.30
C VAL A 163 2.57 -21.91 0.56
N PHE A 164 1.50 -22.47 0.00
CA PHE A 164 0.21 -22.62 0.64
C PHE A 164 -0.13 -24.10 0.79
N GLY A 165 -0.67 -24.46 1.95
CA GLY A 165 -1.03 -25.84 2.25
C GLY A 165 -2.48 -26.18 1.96
N ARG A 166 -2.85 -27.38 2.38
CA ARG A 166 -4.19 -27.98 2.27
C ARG A 166 -5.24 -27.13 2.99
N GLU A 167 -6.48 -27.15 2.50
CA GLU A 167 -7.59 -26.33 3.02
C GLU A 167 -7.85 -26.53 4.51
N TYR A 168 -7.79 -27.78 4.99
CA TYR A 168 -8.16 -28.14 6.35
C TYR A 168 -6.95 -28.32 7.28
N ALA A 169 -5.83 -28.79 6.73
CA ALA A 169 -4.65 -29.16 7.50
C ALA A 169 -3.49 -28.16 7.39
N GLY A 170 -3.52 -27.28 6.39
CA GLY A 170 -2.39 -26.43 6.03
C GLY A 170 -1.18 -27.24 5.59
N LEU A 171 0.01 -26.68 5.83
CA LEU A 171 1.28 -27.35 5.59
C LEU A 171 1.63 -28.29 6.75
N THR A 172 2.19 -29.45 6.40
CA THR A 172 2.76 -30.38 7.38
C THR A 172 4.00 -29.77 8.04
N ASN A 173 4.45 -30.37 9.14
CA ASN A 173 5.70 -29.92 9.77
C ASN A 173 6.90 -30.09 8.83
N GLU A 174 6.93 -31.17 8.04
CA GLU A 174 8.01 -31.45 7.10
C GLU A 174 8.03 -30.43 5.97
N GLU A 175 6.86 -30.08 5.43
CA GLU A 175 6.71 -29.03 4.40
C GLU A 175 7.13 -27.65 4.94
N LEU A 176 6.74 -27.31 6.17
CA LEU A 176 7.14 -26.05 6.82
C LEU A 176 8.64 -25.97 7.10
N GLN A 177 9.31 -27.09 7.35
CA GLN A 177 10.77 -27.14 7.54
C GLN A 177 11.54 -26.86 6.23
N ARG A 178 10.89 -26.99 5.07
CA ARG A 178 11.47 -26.58 3.78
C ARG A 178 11.40 -25.08 3.52
N CYS A 179 10.58 -24.36 4.28
CA CYS A 179 10.40 -22.91 4.16
C CYS A 179 11.36 -22.16 5.10
N GLN A 180 11.99 -21.09 4.61
CA GLN A 180 12.90 -20.27 5.42
C GLN A 180 12.11 -19.33 6.34
N PHE A 181 10.94 -18.88 5.90
CA PHE A 181 10.06 -18.01 6.66
C PHE A 181 8.67 -18.62 6.76
N HIS A 182 8.02 -18.41 7.90
CA HIS A 182 6.61 -18.73 8.07
C HIS A 182 5.80 -17.44 7.97
N VAL A 183 4.67 -17.49 7.26
CA VAL A 183 3.80 -16.33 7.08
C VAL A 183 2.50 -16.57 7.82
N HIS A 184 2.20 -15.72 8.79
CA HIS A 184 0.91 -15.72 9.47
C HIS A 184 0.10 -14.52 9.03
N ILE A 185 -1.06 -14.77 8.42
CA ILE A 185 -2.05 -13.74 8.12
C ILE A 185 -2.83 -13.42 9.40
N PRO A 186 -2.70 -12.21 9.98
CA PRO A 186 -3.47 -11.83 11.16
C PRO A 186 -4.97 -11.90 10.84
N SER A 187 -5.69 -12.65 11.66
CA SER A 187 -7.12 -12.95 11.50
C SER A 187 -7.77 -13.07 12.87
N ASN A 188 -9.11 -13.24 12.91
CA ASN A 188 -9.81 -13.44 14.16
C ASN A 188 -9.24 -14.68 14.89
N PRO A 189 -8.72 -14.57 16.13
CA PRO A 189 -8.21 -15.72 16.87
C PRO A 189 -9.23 -16.86 17.05
N GLU A 190 -10.52 -16.54 17.05
CA GLU A 190 -11.60 -17.53 17.16
C GLU A 190 -11.94 -18.20 15.82
N PHE A 191 -11.49 -17.65 14.70
CA PHE A 191 -11.76 -18.13 13.35
C PHE A 191 -10.64 -17.73 12.38
N SER A 192 -9.47 -18.34 12.55
CA SER A 192 -8.21 -17.94 11.89
C SER A 192 -7.89 -18.71 10.61
N SER A 193 -8.70 -19.69 10.24
CA SER A 193 -8.51 -20.48 9.02
C SER A 193 -9.13 -19.78 7.82
N LEU A 194 -8.31 -19.17 6.98
CA LEU A 194 -8.75 -18.56 5.74
C LEU A 194 -8.95 -19.64 4.66
N ASN A 195 -9.92 -19.43 3.78
CA ASN A 195 -9.99 -20.19 2.53
C ASN A 195 -8.69 -20.02 1.72
N LEU A 196 -8.24 -21.09 1.06
CA LEU A 196 -6.98 -21.13 0.31
C LEU A 196 -6.85 -19.98 -0.70
N ALA A 197 -7.86 -19.77 -1.56
CA ALA A 197 -7.83 -18.69 -2.54
C ALA A 197 -7.83 -17.29 -1.89
N ALA A 198 -8.48 -17.14 -0.73
CA ALA A 198 -8.45 -15.89 0.02
C ALA A 198 -7.06 -15.63 0.63
N ALA A 199 -6.39 -16.65 1.17
CA ALA A 199 -5.02 -16.53 1.66
C ALA A 199 -4.05 -16.14 0.52
N VAL A 200 -4.18 -16.78 -0.65
CA VAL A 200 -3.44 -16.39 -1.86
C VAL A 200 -3.71 -14.94 -2.23
N GLN A 201 -4.98 -14.52 -2.20
CA GLN A 201 -5.37 -13.14 -2.52
C GLN A 201 -4.74 -12.10 -1.59
N VAL A 202 -4.66 -12.38 -0.28
CA VAL A 202 -4.03 -11.46 0.69
C VAL A 202 -2.54 -11.30 0.41
N LEU A 203 -1.80 -12.40 0.25
CA LEU A 203 -0.36 -12.32 0.00
C LEU A 203 -0.05 -11.72 -1.38
N ALA A 204 -0.79 -12.13 -2.41
CA ALA A 204 -0.62 -11.57 -3.75
C ALA A 204 -0.92 -10.06 -3.79
N TYR A 205 -1.90 -9.60 -3.02
CA TYR A 205 -2.21 -8.18 -2.87
C TYR A 205 -1.07 -7.41 -2.19
N GLU A 206 -0.55 -7.89 -1.06
CA GLU A 206 0.57 -7.22 -0.38
C GLU A 206 1.84 -7.20 -1.25
N VAL A 207 2.11 -8.27 -2.02
CA VAL A 207 3.18 -8.29 -3.03
C VAL A 207 2.96 -7.20 -4.09
N ARG A 208 1.74 -7.07 -4.62
CA ARG A 208 1.42 -6.00 -5.57
C ARG A 208 1.58 -4.61 -4.97
N MET A 209 1.15 -4.42 -3.72
CA MET A 209 1.28 -3.14 -3.02
C MET A 209 2.73 -2.76 -2.80
N ALA A 210 3.56 -3.71 -2.35
CA ALA A 210 5.00 -3.50 -2.20
C ALA A 210 5.65 -3.19 -3.56
N TRP A 211 5.26 -3.87 -4.64
CA TRP A 211 5.76 -3.61 -5.98
C TRP A 211 5.37 -2.21 -6.47
N LEU A 212 4.11 -1.81 -6.33
CA LEU A 212 3.64 -0.47 -6.68
C LEU A 212 4.38 0.62 -5.90
N ALA A 213 4.62 0.39 -4.60
CA ALA A 213 5.39 1.31 -3.76
C ALA A 213 6.85 1.45 -4.24
N ALA A 214 7.51 0.33 -4.58
CA ALA A 214 8.85 0.34 -5.16
C ALA A 214 8.92 1.07 -6.51
N GLN A 215 7.83 1.04 -7.29
CA GLN A 215 7.70 1.78 -8.55
C GLN A 215 7.33 3.27 -8.37
N GLY A 216 7.04 3.72 -7.15
CA GLY A 216 6.44 5.03 -6.91
C GLY A 216 5.08 5.21 -7.60
N GLN A 217 4.37 4.11 -7.91
CA GLN A 217 3.07 4.17 -8.57
C GLN A 217 1.97 4.50 -7.56
N PRO A 218 0.97 5.32 -7.98
CA PRO A 218 -0.15 5.66 -7.11
C PRO A 218 -1.00 4.41 -6.84
N THR A 219 -1.24 4.13 -5.56
CA THR A 219 -2.14 3.05 -5.10
C THR A 219 -3.59 3.52 -4.97
N LYS A 220 -3.83 4.84 -5.05
CA LYS A 220 -5.14 5.45 -5.02
C LYS A 220 -5.54 5.86 -6.43
N MET A 221 -6.74 5.46 -6.86
CA MET A 221 -7.34 6.06 -8.04
C MET A 221 -7.69 7.52 -7.73
N ASN A 222 -6.93 8.46 -8.28
CA ASN A 222 -7.39 9.83 -8.35
C ASN A 222 -8.51 9.87 -9.40
N LYS A 223 -9.73 10.26 -9.01
CA LYS A 223 -10.76 10.60 -9.99
C LYS A 223 -10.19 11.71 -10.87
N LEU A 224 -10.01 11.42 -12.16
CA LEU A 224 -9.75 12.44 -13.17
C LEU A 224 -11.04 13.25 -13.33
N GLU A 225 -11.26 14.21 -12.44
CA GLU A 225 -12.15 15.32 -12.75
C GLU A 225 -11.39 16.21 -13.75
N THR A 226 -12.05 16.65 -14.82
CA THR A 226 -11.48 17.57 -15.83
C THR A 226 -10.94 18.86 -15.19
N THR A 227 -11.38 19.20 -13.98
CA THR A 227 -10.94 20.31 -13.14
C THR A 227 -9.86 19.95 -12.11
N ALA A 228 -9.34 18.72 -12.09
CA ALA A 228 -8.38 18.23 -11.08
C ALA A 228 -7.08 19.06 -11.01
N MET A 229 -6.65 19.69 -12.12
CA MET A 229 -5.52 20.62 -12.11
C MET A 229 -5.84 21.91 -11.33
N LEU A 230 -7.04 22.48 -11.50
CA LEU A 230 -7.45 23.69 -10.77
C LEU A 230 -7.80 23.38 -9.31
N ASN A 231 -8.25 22.16 -9.02
CA ASN A 231 -8.57 21.72 -7.66
C ASN A 231 -7.31 21.46 -6.80
N THR A 232 -6.16 21.23 -7.44
CA THR A 232 -4.87 21.01 -6.77
C THR A 232 -3.95 22.22 -6.81
N GLN A 233 -4.22 23.19 -7.69
CA GLN A 233 -3.45 24.43 -7.76
C GLN A 233 -3.81 25.38 -6.61
N PRO A 234 -2.82 25.80 -5.79
CA PRO A 234 -3.04 26.83 -4.80
C PRO A 234 -3.33 28.17 -5.46
N VAL A 235 -4.17 28.97 -4.81
CA VAL A 235 -4.42 30.36 -5.20
C VAL A 235 -3.21 31.21 -4.80
N THR A 236 -2.80 32.11 -5.69
CA THR A 236 -1.73 33.07 -5.40
C THR A 236 -2.17 34.13 -4.40
N THR A 237 -1.22 34.76 -3.70
CA THR A 237 -1.54 35.86 -2.77
C THR A 237 -2.27 37.01 -3.47
N ASP A 238 -1.91 37.32 -4.71
CA ASP A 238 -2.56 38.38 -5.48
C ASP A 238 -4.03 38.05 -5.80
N GLU A 239 -4.32 36.80 -6.17
CA GLU A 239 -5.70 36.32 -6.38
C GLU A 239 -6.54 36.36 -5.10
N LEU A 240 -5.92 36.07 -3.94
CA LEU A 240 -6.57 36.22 -2.63
C LEU A 240 -6.89 37.68 -2.31
N GLU A 241 -6.00 38.63 -2.60
CA GLU A 241 -6.27 40.06 -2.38
C GLU A 241 -7.39 40.58 -3.30
N LEU A 242 -7.44 40.12 -4.56
CA LEU A 242 -8.56 40.42 -5.45
C LEU A 242 -9.89 39.88 -4.90
N PHE A 243 -9.87 38.68 -4.34
CA PHE A 243 -11.03 38.11 -3.67
C PHE A 243 -11.43 38.92 -2.42
N TYR A 244 -10.48 39.35 -1.59
CA TYR A 244 -10.78 40.17 -0.41
C TYR A 244 -11.41 41.51 -0.77
N GLY A 245 -10.92 42.18 -1.81
CA GLY A 245 -11.53 43.41 -2.30
C GLY A 245 -12.96 43.19 -2.82
N HIS A 246 -13.19 42.10 -3.56
CA HIS A 246 -14.53 41.75 -4.04
C HIS A 246 -15.48 41.40 -2.88
N LEU A 247 -14.99 40.65 -1.89
CA LEU A 247 -15.73 40.30 -0.68
C LEU A 247 -16.11 41.55 0.11
N GLU A 248 -15.18 42.46 0.36
CA GLU A 248 -15.43 43.71 1.07
C GLU A 248 -16.49 44.56 0.37
N SER A 249 -16.33 44.78 -0.94
CA SER A 249 -17.31 45.53 -1.73
C SER A 249 -18.69 44.89 -1.67
N THR A 250 -18.77 43.56 -1.74
CA THR A 250 -20.04 42.83 -1.67
C THR A 250 -20.68 42.98 -0.28
N LEU A 251 -19.89 42.87 0.79
CA LEU A 251 -20.38 43.00 2.17
C LEU A 251 -20.89 44.41 2.48
N VAL A 252 -20.28 45.44 1.90
CA VAL A 252 -20.78 46.82 1.97
C VAL A 252 -22.10 46.95 1.21
N GLU A 253 -22.16 46.42 -0.02
CA GLU A 253 -23.34 46.53 -0.89
C GLU A 253 -24.58 45.84 -0.32
N ILE A 254 -24.43 44.70 0.38
CA ILE A 254 -25.53 44.02 1.09
C ILE A 254 -25.84 44.64 2.46
N GLY A 255 -25.11 45.66 2.91
CA GLY A 255 -25.29 46.32 4.21
C GLY A 255 -24.77 45.53 5.41
N PHE A 256 -23.97 44.48 5.21
CA PHE A 256 -23.36 43.70 6.30
C PHE A 256 -22.14 44.40 6.90
N LEU A 257 -21.38 45.12 6.08
CA LEU A 257 -20.22 45.89 6.49
C LEU A 257 -20.51 47.39 6.35
N ASP A 258 -20.47 48.11 7.46
CA ASP A 258 -20.48 49.58 7.47
C ASP A 258 -19.05 50.12 7.26
N PRO A 259 -18.76 50.81 6.15
CA PRO A 259 -17.43 51.36 5.88
C PRO A 259 -17.03 52.48 6.85
N ALA A 260 -17.98 53.15 7.49
CA ALA A 260 -17.69 54.14 8.53
C ALA A 260 -17.31 53.48 9.87
N ASN A 261 -17.69 52.21 10.08
CA ASN A 261 -17.38 51.44 11.28
C ASN A 261 -17.05 49.96 10.99
N PRO A 262 -15.95 49.67 10.26
CA PRO A 262 -15.65 48.32 9.78
C PRO A 262 -15.15 47.36 10.88
N ARG A 263 -14.83 47.89 12.07
CA ARG A 263 -14.21 47.17 13.19
C ARG A 263 -13.02 46.32 12.71
N HIS A 264 -13.08 45.00 12.90
CA HIS A 264 -12.02 44.06 12.52
C HIS A 264 -12.53 42.94 11.59
N LEU A 265 -13.67 43.15 10.92
CA LEU A 265 -14.32 42.09 10.15
C LEU A 265 -13.41 41.57 9.02
N MET A 266 -12.91 42.48 8.17
CA MET A 266 -12.04 42.09 7.05
C MET A 266 -10.76 41.41 7.51
N SER A 267 -10.15 41.86 8.61
CA SER A 267 -8.97 41.19 9.19
C SER A 267 -9.27 39.77 9.66
N ARG A 268 -10.48 39.51 10.20
CA ARG A 268 -10.91 38.15 10.60
C ARG A 268 -11.18 37.26 9.39
N LEU A 269 -11.79 37.80 8.33
CA LEU A 269 -12.06 37.08 7.09
C LEU A 269 -10.76 36.74 6.35
N ARG A 270 -9.82 37.69 6.24
CA ARG A 270 -8.47 37.45 5.71
C ARG A 270 -7.76 36.31 6.45
N ARG A 271 -7.84 36.29 7.79
CA ARG A 271 -7.26 35.21 8.60
C ARG A 271 -7.96 33.85 8.39
N LEU A 272 -9.28 33.85 8.16
CA LEU A 272 -10.05 32.63 7.93
C LEU A 272 -9.69 31.99 6.58
N TYR A 273 -9.78 32.77 5.50
CA TYR A 273 -9.56 32.27 4.15
C TYR A 273 -8.07 32.08 3.84
N GLY A 274 -7.19 32.93 4.37
CA GLY A 274 -5.74 32.83 4.13
C GLY A 274 -5.08 31.56 4.68
N ARG A 275 -5.68 30.88 5.66
CA ARG A 275 -5.18 29.59 6.19
C ARG A 275 -5.92 28.37 5.67
N ALA A 276 -6.98 28.54 4.88
CA ALA A 276 -7.84 27.45 4.45
C ALA A 276 -7.23 26.61 3.31
N GLY A 277 -6.15 27.07 2.68
CA GLY A 277 -5.50 26.33 1.59
C GLY A 277 -6.37 26.22 0.34
N ILE A 278 -7.10 27.30 0.01
CA ILE A 278 -8.12 27.34 -1.04
C ILE A 278 -7.50 27.04 -2.41
N SER A 279 -8.14 26.14 -3.17
CA SER A 279 -7.77 25.83 -4.54
C SER A 279 -8.29 26.86 -5.54
N LYS A 280 -7.72 26.92 -6.76
CA LYS A 280 -8.23 27.83 -7.80
C LYS A 280 -9.69 27.55 -8.16
N LEU A 281 -10.11 26.28 -8.11
CA LEU A 281 -11.52 25.92 -8.34
C LEU A 281 -12.42 26.50 -7.24
N GLU A 282 -12.07 26.29 -5.98
CA GLU A 282 -12.82 26.83 -4.84
C GLU A 282 -12.85 28.36 -4.86
N MET A 283 -11.77 29.01 -5.27
CA MET A 283 -11.72 30.46 -5.45
C MET A 283 -12.69 30.95 -6.53
N ASN A 284 -12.78 30.25 -7.66
CA ASN A 284 -13.76 30.59 -8.70
C ASN A 284 -15.20 30.47 -8.18
N ILE A 285 -15.48 29.44 -7.38
CA ILE A 285 -16.79 29.27 -6.74
C ILE A 285 -17.08 30.43 -5.79
N LEU A 286 -16.15 30.75 -4.89
CA LEU A 286 -16.29 31.84 -3.93
C LEU A 286 -16.54 33.19 -4.62
N ARG A 287 -15.76 33.49 -5.67
CA ARG A 287 -15.96 34.71 -6.46
C ARG A 287 -17.28 34.70 -7.23
N GLY A 288 -17.69 33.54 -7.77
CA GLY A 288 -18.99 33.37 -8.41
C GLY A 288 -20.16 33.67 -7.47
N VAL A 289 -20.10 33.19 -6.21
CA VAL A 289 -21.10 33.51 -5.18
C VAL A 289 -21.19 35.02 -4.93
N LEU A 290 -20.04 35.71 -4.81
CA LEU A 290 -20.02 37.16 -4.63
C LEU A 290 -20.62 37.90 -5.83
N THR A 291 -20.28 37.49 -7.05
CA THR A 291 -20.85 38.07 -8.27
C THR A 291 -22.38 37.90 -8.33
N GLU A 292 -22.91 36.71 -8.07
CA GLU A 292 -24.36 36.49 -8.09
C GLU A 292 -25.07 37.21 -6.94
N THR A 293 -24.42 37.35 -5.79
CA THR A 293 -24.95 38.14 -4.65
C THR A 293 -25.13 39.61 -5.05
N GLN A 294 -24.13 40.22 -5.69
CA GLN A 294 -24.22 41.62 -6.13
C GLN A 294 -25.29 41.81 -7.22
N LYS A 295 -25.42 40.88 -8.17
CA LYS A 295 -26.50 40.91 -9.17
C LYS A 295 -27.88 40.89 -8.53
N ALA A 296 -28.08 40.03 -7.53
CA ALA A 296 -29.34 39.94 -6.79
C ALA A 296 -29.69 41.25 -6.08
N VAL A 297 -28.71 41.91 -5.44
CA VAL A 297 -28.90 43.21 -4.79
C VAL A 297 -29.30 44.30 -5.80
N ARG A 298 -28.73 44.26 -7.00
CA ARG A 298 -29.01 45.23 -8.08
C ARG A 298 -30.33 44.97 -8.82
N GLY A 299 -31.04 43.88 -8.50
CA GLY A 299 -32.29 43.51 -9.16
C GLY A 299 -32.10 42.96 -10.58
N GLU A 300 -30.91 42.49 -10.93
CA GLU A 300 -30.63 41.89 -12.24
C GLU A 300 -31.22 40.47 -12.33
N SER A 301 -31.81 40.10 -13.49
CA SER A 301 -32.47 38.79 -13.65
C SER A 301 -31.46 37.64 -13.81
N HIS A 302 -31.71 36.53 -13.12
CA HIS A 302 -30.90 35.32 -13.26
C HIS A 302 -31.10 34.70 -14.65
N LYS A 303 -30.02 34.57 -15.44
CA LYS A 303 -30.01 33.65 -16.58
C LYS A 303 -30.00 32.21 -16.03
N ARG A 304 -31.19 31.59 -15.91
CA ARG A 304 -31.24 30.12 -15.85
C ARG A 304 -30.76 29.60 -17.20
N SER A 305 -29.68 28.82 -17.19
CA SER A 305 -29.27 28.03 -18.36
C SER A 305 -30.44 27.12 -18.71
N LYS A 306 -31.06 27.34 -19.88
CA LYS A 306 -31.88 26.32 -20.52
C LYS A 306 -30.91 25.25 -21.00
N ASP A 307 -30.87 24.12 -20.33
CA ASP A 307 -30.52 22.80 -20.86
C ASP A 307 -30.75 21.81 -19.72
N ASP A 308 -32.02 21.41 -19.56
CA ASP A 308 -32.51 20.21 -18.87
C ASP A 308 -34.00 20.08 -19.23
N VAL A 309 -34.25 19.62 -20.46
CA VAL A 309 -35.49 18.96 -20.90
C VAL A 309 -35.07 17.67 -21.60
#